data_AF-A0A0B2QP74-F1
#
_entry.id   AF-A0A0B2QP74-F1
#
_cell.length_a   1.000
_cell.length_b   1.000
_cell.length_c   1.000
_cell.angle_alpha   90.00
_cell.angle_beta   90.00
_cell.angle_gamma   90.00
#
_symmetry.space_group_name_H-M   'P 1'
#
loop_
_entity.id
_entity.type
_entity.pdbx_description
1 polymer ?
#
loop_
_entity_poly.entity_id
_entity_poly.type
_entity_poly.pdbx_seq_one_letter_code
_entity_poly.pdbx_strand_id
1 'polypeptide(L)' 'HIAVNPMFHERTKHIEIDYHIVREKVLSDLVKLLPIPSANQLADVYTKAPMPIAFKFLHSKLGIFDI' A
#
# COMPACT_ATOMS: atom_id res chain seq x y z
N HIS A 1 -14.35 18.85 16.75
CA HIS A 1 -15.10 17.60 16.99
C HIS A 1 -14.30 16.32 16.77
N ILE A 2 -13.30 16.26 15.88
CA ILE A 2 -12.51 15.03 15.60
C ILE A 2 -11.36 14.81 16.62
N ALA A 3 -10.84 15.87 17.25
CA ALA A 3 -9.68 15.82 18.16
C ALA A 3 -9.98 15.35 19.60
N VAL A 4 -11.24 15.09 19.96
CA VAL A 4 -11.63 14.79 21.37
C VAL A 4 -11.57 13.29 21.69
N ASN A 5 -11.56 12.44 20.66
CA ASN A 5 -11.40 11.00 20.85
C ASN A 5 -9.95 10.60 20.53
N PRO A 6 -9.18 10.12 21.50
CA PRO A 6 -7.77 9.73 21.32
C PRO A 6 -7.57 8.74 20.17
N MET A 7 -8.52 7.82 19.98
CA MET A 7 -8.47 6.82 18.90
C MET A 7 -8.64 7.44 17.50
N PHE A 8 -9.48 8.47 17.38
CA PHE A 8 -9.65 9.19 16.10
C PHE A 8 -8.48 10.13 15.85
N HIS A 9 -7.96 10.77 16.89
CA HIS A 9 -6.75 11.59 16.79
C HIS A 9 -5.54 10.77 16.35
N GLU A 10 -5.34 9.59 16.95
CA GLU A 10 -4.22 8.72 16.61
C GLU A 10 -4.33 8.19 15.17
N ARG A 11 -5.48 7.68 14.74
CA ARG A 11 -5.67 7.23 13.34
C ARG A 11 -5.47 8.36 12.32
N THR A 12 -5.95 9.56 12.64
CA THR A 12 -5.79 10.74 11.76
C THR A 12 -4.33 11.14 11.68
N LYS A 13 -3.61 11.11 12.81
CA LYS A 13 -2.18 11.42 12.89
C LYS A 13 -1.33 10.50 12.00
N HIS A 14 -1.62 9.20 11.95
CA HIS A 14 -0.89 8.27 11.08
C HIS A 14 -1.06 8.62 9.60
N ILE A 15 -2.29 8.91 9.17
CA ILE A 15 -2.58 9.33 7.79
C ILE A 15 -1.85 10.62 7.43
N GLU A 16 -1.85 11.61 8.33
CA GLU A 16 -1.16 12.88 8.12
C GLU A 16 0.35 12.68 7.97
N ILE A 17 0.97 11.90 8.87
CA ILE A 17 2.41 11.62 8.85
C ILE A 17 2.79 10.88 7.57
N ASP A 18 2.11 9.79 7.24
CA ASP A 18 2.41 8.99 6.06
C ASP A 18 2.25 9.82 4.77
N TYR A 19 1.20 10.63 4.70
CA TYR A 19 0.98 11.54 3.58
C TYR A 19 2.13 12.55 3.41
N HIS A 20 2.55 13.21 4.49
CA HIS A 20 3.63 14.20 4.44
C HIS A 20 4.96 13.57 4.04
N ILE A 21 5.30 12.40 4.59
CA ILE A 21 6.52 11.68 4.25
C ILE A 21 6.51 11.28 2.77
N VAL A 22 5.45 10.63 2.28
CA VAL A 22 5.36 10.19 0.88
C VAL A 22 5.43 11.41 -0.05
N ARG A 23 4.72 12.49 0.27
CA ARG A 23 4.74 13.72 -0.53
C ARG A 23 6.14 14.33 -0.62
N GLU A 24 6.87 14.40 0.48
CA GLU A 24 8.25 14.90 0.49
C GLU A 24 9.18 14.04 -0.37
N LYS A 25 9.05 12.71 -0.29
CA LYS A 25 9.83 11.77 -1.10
C LYS A 25 9.50 11.86 -2.58
N VAL A 26 8.26 12.18 -2.93
CA VAL A 26 7.86 12.44 -4.32
C VAL A 26 8.40 13.78 -4.82
N LEU A 27 8.30 14.85 -4.01
CA LEU A 27 8.80 16.18 -4.39
C LEU A 27 10.33 16.24 -4.49
N SER A 28 11.05 15.39 -3.75
CA SER A 28 12.51 15.25 -3.85
C SER A 28 12.96 14.33 -4.99
N ASP A 29 12.05 13.89 -5.86
CA ASP A 29 12.29 12.93 -6.95
C ASP A 29 12.88 11.58 -6.50
N LEU A 30 12.90 11.31 -5.20
CA LEU A 30 13.36 10.03 -4.63
C LEU A 30 12.37 8.90 -4.93
N VAL A 31 11.08 9.21 -5.02
CA VAL A 31 10.02 8.26 -5.36
C VAL A 31 9.20 8.79 -6.53
N LYS A 32 9.00 7.95 -7.55
CA LYS A 32 8.08 8.23 -8.66
C LYS A 32 6.83 7.38 -8.53
N LEU A 33 5.67 8.02 -8.55
CA LEU A 33 4.37 7.33 -8.55
C LEU A 33 4.01 6.93 -9.97
N LEU A 34 3.92 5.63 -10.22
CA LEU A 34 3.49 5.07 -11.50
C LEU A 34 2.16 4.33 -11.30
N PRO A 35 1.15 4.57 -12.17
CA PRO A 35 -0.11 3.85 -12.08
C PRO A 35 0.11 2.37 -12.42
N ILE A 36 -0.40 1.48 -11.56
CA ILE A 36 -0.37 0.03 -11.77
C ILE A 36 -1.82 -0.47 -11.80
N PRO A 37 -2.24 -1.22 -12.84
CA PRO A 37 -3.55 -1.87 -12.84
C PRO A 37 -3.67 -2.81 -11.64
N SER A 38 -4.82 -2.86 -10.97
CA SER A 38 -5.02 -3.69 -9.77
C SER A 38 -4.69 -5.17 -10.00
N ALA A 39 -4.98 -5.69 -11.20
CA ALA A 39 -4.63 -7.05 -11.59
C ALA A 39 -3.11 -7.34 -11.54
N ASN A 40 -2.27 -6.31 -11.63
CA ASN A 40 -0.82 -6.40 -11.62
C ASN A 40 -0.18 -5.90 -10.32
N GLN A 41 -0.99 -5.50 -9.32
CA GLN A 41 -0.49 -4.95 -8.06
C GLN A 41 -0.04 -6.08 -7.11
N LEU A 42 1.23 -6.47 -7.20
CA LEU A 42 1.81 -7.58 -6.41
C LEU A 42 1.66 -7.42 -4.89
N ALA A 43 1.68 -6.19 -4.39
CA ALA A 43 1.51 -5.90 -2.97
C ALA A 43 0.15 -6.36 -2.41
N ASP A 44 -0.86 -6.58 -3.26
CA ASP A 44 -2.17 -7.06 -2.83
C ASP A 44 -2.12 -8.49 -2.25
N VAL A 45 -1.11 -9.29 -2.59
CA VAL A 45 -0.88 -10.61 -1.99
C VAL A 45 -0.59 -10.51 -0.48
N TYR A 46 0.09 -9.43 -0.06
CA TYR A 46 0.53 -9.25 1.33
C TYR A 46 -0.43 -8.41 2.18
N THR A 47 -1.26 -7.60 1.53
CA THR A 47 -2.10 -6.59 2.22
C THR A 47 -3.59 -6.93 2.19
N LYS A 48 -4.00 -7.89 1.36
CA LYS A 48 -5.41 -8.27 1.15
C LYS A 48 -5.56 -9.78 1.10
N ALA A 49 -6.80 -10.23 1.11
CA ALA A 49 -7.18 -11.59 0.74
C ALA A 49 -7.78 -11.59 -0.68
N PRO A 50 -6.97 -11.62 -1.75
CA PRO A 50 -7.48 -11.60 -3.12
C PRO A 50 -8.20 -12.90 -3.48
N MET A 51 -9.10 -12.83 -4.46
CA MET A 51 -9.75 -14.03 -4.99
C MET A 51 -8.71 -15.06 -5.46
N PRO A 52 -8.97 -16.37 -5.35
CA PRO A 52 -7.97 -17.41 -5.64
C PRO A 52 -7.30 -17.28 -7.02
N ILE A 53 -8.05 -16.82 -8.03
CA ILE A 53 -7.51 -16.59 -9.39
C ILE A 53 -6.50 -15.44 -9.39
N ALA A 54 -6.84 -14.31 -8.78
CA ALA A 54 -5.94 -13.16 -8.66
C ALA A 54 -4.73 -13.49 -7.78
N PHE A 55 -4.94 -14.24 -6.69
CA PHE A 55 -3.85 -14.73 -5.84
C PHE A 55 -2.86 -15.57 -6.64
N LYS A 56 -3.32 -16.59 -7.38
CA LYS A 56 -2.45 -17.45 -8.20
C LYS A 56 -1.67 -16.65 -9.26
N PHE A 57 -2.33 -15.69 -9.91
CA PHE A 57 -1.69 -14.84 -10.91
C PHE A 57 -0.63 -13.89 -10.31
N LEU A 58 -0.92 -13.27 -9.16
CA LEU A 58 0.05 -12.40 -8.49
C LEU A 58 1.17 -13.22 -7.85
N HIS A 59 0.87 -14.40 -7.30
CA HIS A 59 1.84 -15.30 -6.68
C HIS A 59 2.85 -15.84 -7.70
N SER A 60 2.42 -16.21 -8.91
CA SER A 60 3.33 -16.67 -9.97
C SER A 60 4.34 -15.60 -10.41
N LYS A 61 3.98 -14.31 -10.25
CA LYS A 61 4.87 -13.18 -10.54
C LYS A 61 5.90 -12.90 -9.44
N LEU A 62 5.81 -13.54 -8.27
CA LEU A 62 6.76 -13.36 -7.18
C LEU A 62 8.08 -14.12 -7.39
N GLY A 63 8.18 -14.95 -8.43
CA GLY A 63 9.39 -15.74 -8.70
C GLY A 63 9.67 -16.80 -7.63
N ILE A 64 8.64 -17.22 -6.90
CA ILE A 64 8.74 -18.30 -5.91
C ILE A 64 8.81 -19.62 -6.68
N PHE A 65 9.93 -20.32 -6.52
CA PHE A 65 10.12 -21.68 -7.00
C PHE A 65 9.83 -22.64 -5.84
N ASP A 66 9.01 -23.67 -6.06
CA ASP A 66 8.91 -24.78 -5.11
C ASP A 66 10.27 -25.47 -5.05
N ILE A 67 10.81 -25.61 -3.83
CA ILE A 67 12.07 -26.31 -3.51
C ILE A 67 11.75 -27.77 -3.20
#